data_AF-A0A842WR34-F1
#
_entry.id   AF-A0A842WR34-F1
#
_cell.length_a   1.000
_cell.length_b   1.000
_cell.length_c   1.000
_cell.angle_alpha   90.00
_cell.angle_beta   90.00
_cell.angle_gamma   90.00
#
_symmetry.space_group_name_H-M   'P 1'
#
loop_
_entity.id
_entity.type
_entity.pdbx_description
1 polymer ?
#
loop_
_entity_poly.entity_id
_entity_poly.type
_entity_poly.pdbx_seq_one_letter_code
_entity_poly.pdbx_strand_id
1 'polypeptide(L)'
;MSELENNPFNPVELWDNTMITVQDGDEKKLVDAKHFHVRYLVGESTDKKFVDDGSNKVESMEDRTLYLVPSIHKQRGDPFHYDATTVHSMTGKERITNKTKHLSRLEFCDGHELVEVSYESPGVECCPMTKEEAIDKQVPLQFIAGYFLGRKDGLVKIALAKTMIDEGDTIYENIHIIPDAVIREMSCLE
;
A
#
# COMPACT_ATOMS: atom_id res chain seq x y z
N MET A 1 -23.01 7.30 -17.79
CA MET A 1 -22.15 7.04 -16.62
C MET A 1 -20.89 6.43 -17.19
N SER A 2 -19.75 7.11 -17.12
CA SER A 2 -18.48 6.50 -17.51
C SER A 2 -18.23 5.31 -16.58
N GLU A 3 -17.91 4.14 -17.13
CA GLU A 3 -17.45 3.02 -16.33
C GLU A 3 -16.29 3.49 -15.45
N LEU A 4 -16.33 3.13 -14.16
CA LEU A 4 -15.24 3.43 -13.25
C LEU A 4 -13.99 2.73 -13.78
N GLU A 5 -12.90 3.47 -14.05
CA GLU A 5 -11.67 2.84 -14.51
C GLU A 5 -11.04 2.06 -13.35
N ASN A 6 -10.88 0.74 -13.53
CA ASN A 6 -10.24 -0.12 -12.56
C ASN A 6 -8.77 0.27 -12.35
N ASN A 7 -8.30 0.15 -11.11
CA ASN A 7 -6.89 0.32 -10.78
C ASN A 7 -6.04 -0.81 -11.42
N PRO A 8 -5.12 -0.51 -12.35
CA PRO A 8 -4.35 -1.54 -13.05
C PRO A 8 -3.17 -2.08 -12.22
N PHE A 9 -2.83 -1.44 -11.10
CA PHE A 9 -1.68 -1.82 -10.29
C PHE A 9 -2.03 -2.93 -9.31
N ASN A 10 -1.14 -3.91 -9.15
CA ASN A 10 -1.41 -5.04 -8.26
C ASN A 10 -1.10 -4.67 -6.80
N PRO A 11 -2.04 -4.86 -5.86
CA PRO A 11 -1.76 -4.72 -4.45
C PRO A 11 -0.87 -5.89 -3.98
N VAL A 12 0.02 -5.57 -3.05
CA VAL A 12 1.01 -6.48 -2.47
C VAL A 12 1.03 -6.22 -0.97
N GLU A 13 0.83 -7.27 -0.18
CA GLU A 13 1.15 -7.24 1.25
C GLU A 13 2.64 -7.54 1.41
N LEU A 14 3.33 -6.75 2.21
CA LEU A 14 4.74 -6.94 2.57
C LEU A 14 4.92 -6.93 4.07
N TRP A 15 5.94 -7.63 4.58
CA TRP A 15 6.22 -7.68 6.01
C TRP A 15 7.69 -7.76 6.37
N ASP A 16 8.00 -7.25 7.56
CA ASP A 16 9.33 -7.28 8.17
C ASP A 16 9.24 -7.68 9.64
N ASN A 17 10.26 -8.40 10.11
CA ASN A 17 10.48 -8.54 11.54
C ASN A 17 11.07 -7.23 12.06
N THR A 18 10.59 -6.76 13.20
CA THR A 18 11.02 -5.53 13.86
C THR A 18 11.02 -5.70 15.38
N MET A 19 11.63 -4.76 16.09
CA MET A 19 11.55 -4.67 17.54
C MET A 19 10.81 -3.38 17.90
N ILE A 20 9.82 -3.46 18.79
CA ILE A 20 9.13 -2.27 19.30
C ILE A 20 9.30 -2.16 20.81
N THR A 21 9.20 -0.94 21.32
CA THR A 21 9.19 -0.69 22.77
C THR A 21 7.76 -0.59 23.25
N VAL A 22 7.38 -1.45 24.20
CA VAL A 22 6.07 -1.42 24.88
C VAL A 22 6.26 -0.96 26.32
N GLN A 23 5.31 -0.18 26.81
CA GLN A 23 5.25 0.24 28.21
C GLN A 23 4.45 -0.82 29.00
N ASP A 24 5.11 -1.48 29.96
CA ASP A 24 4.49 -2.43 30.88
C ASP A 24 4.61 -1.88 32.31
N GLY A 25 3.54 -1.26 32.80
CA GLY A 25 3.58 -0.49 34.05
C GLY A 25 4.58 0.68 33.97
N ASP A 26 5.58 0.67 34.86
CA ASP A 26 6.64 1.68 34.90
C ASP A 26 7.89 1.30 34.07
N GLU A 27 7.92 0.09 33.49
CA GLU A 27 9.06 -0.42 32.73
C GLU A 27 8.84 -0.36 31.21
N LYS A 28 9.93 -0.16 30.46
CA LYS A 28 9.95 -0.22 29.00
C LYS A 28 10.63 -1.51 28.57
N LYS A 29 9.91 -2.32 27.80
CA LYS A 29 10.40 -3.61 27.28
C LYS A 29 10.49 -3.56 25.77
N LEU A 30 11.58 -4.11 25.22
CA LEU A 30 11.70 -4.38 23.79
C LEU A 30 11.10 -5.75 23.50
N VAL A 31 10.18 -5.79 22.54
CA VAL A 31 9.48 -7.01 22.13
C VAL A 31 9.62 -7.22 20.63
N ASP A 32 9.77 -8.49 20.25
CA ASP A 32 9.71 -8.92 18.86
C ASP A 32 8.31 -8.61 18.30
N ALA A 33 8.29 -8.13 17.06
CA ALA A 33 7.07 -7.79 16.36
C ALA A 33 7.22 -8.02 14.87
N LYS A 34 6.08 -8.12 14.19
CA LYS A 34 6.01 -8.20 12.74
C LYS A 34 5.23 -7.01 12.20
N HIS A 35 5.88 -6.22 11.36
CA HIS A 35 5.30 -5.04 10.73
C HIS A 35 4.85 -5.40 9.32
N PHE A 36 3.62 -5.04 8.96
CA PHE A 36 3.02 -5.33 7.68
C PHE A 36 2.55 -4.05 6.99
N HIS A 37 2.61 -4.03 5.66
CA HIS A 37 2.05 -2.97 4.82
C HIS A 37 1.34 -3.54 3.60
N VAL A 38 0.37 -2.79 3.09
CA VAL A 38 -0.20 -3.03 1.77
C VAL A 38 0.19 -1.90 0.83
N ARG A 39 0.72 -2.24 -0.34
CA ARG A 39 1.22 -1.28 -1.34
C ARG A 39 0.91 -1.76 -2.75
N TYR A 40 0.96 -0.85 -3.71
CA TYR A 40 0.79 -1.13 -5.13
C TYR A 40 2.13 -1.32 -5.84
N LEU A 41 2.26 -2.40 -6.62
CA LEU A 41 3.38 -2.62 -7.52
C LEU A 41 3.28 -1.72 -8.75
N VAL A 42 4.17 -0.73 -8.84
CA VAL A 42 4.24 0.25 -9.94
C VAL A 42 5.40 0.01 -10.89
N GLY A 43 6.34 -0.87 -10.52
CA GLY A 43 7.47 -1.21 -11.37
C GLY A 43 8.23 -2.42 -10.86
N GLU A 44 8.94 -3.07 -11.78
CA GLU A 44 9.80 -4.21 -11.51
C GLU A 44 11.04 -4.14 -12.39
N SER A 45 12.21 -4.43 -11.82
CA SER A 45 13.46 -4.57 -12.58
C SER A 45 14.18 -5.85 -12.20
N THR A 46 14.94 -6.40 -13.15
CA THR A 46 15.77 -7.59 -12.97
C THR A 46 17.19 -7.27 -13.36
N ASP A 47 18.10 -7.37 -12.40
CA ASP A 47 19.52 -7.14 -12.58
C ASP A 47 20.26 -8.48 -12.58
N LYS A 48 20.91 -8.80 -13.70
CA LYS A 48 21.78 -9.96 -13.80
C LYS A 48 23.23 -9.54 -13.61
N LYS A 49 23.86 -10.05 -12.54
CA LYS A 49 25.28 -9.85 -12.25
C LYS A 49 26.04 -11.15 -12.51
N PHE A 50 27.26 -11.03 -12.99
CA PHE A 50 28.18 -12.15 -13.12
C PHE A 50 29.22 -12.02 -12.00
N VAL A 51 29.40 -13.09 -11.23
CA VAL A 51 30.34 -13.14 -10.10
C VAL A 51 31.48 -14.06 -10.50
N ASP A 52 32.70 -13.53 -10.41
CA ASP A 52 33.92 -14.31 -10.47
C ASP A 52 34.33 -14.62 -9.03
N ASP A 53 34.10 -15.86 -8.60
CA ASP A 53 34.43 -16.35 -7.26
C ASP A 53 35.86 -16.95 -7.19
N GLY A 54 36.66 -16.80 -8.26
CA GLY A 54 37.97 -17.41 -8.39
C GLY A 54 37.94 -18.89 -8.76
N SER A 55 36.76 -19.47 -9.03
CA SER A 55 36.63 -20.77 -9.66
C SER A 55 36.77 -20.65 -11.19
N ASN A 56 37.04 -21.76 -11.90
CA ASN A 56 37.06 -21.78 -13.37
C ASN A 56 35.64 -21.65 -13.99
N LYS A 57 34.65 -21.12 -13.26
CA LYS A 57 33.26 -20.94 -13.69
C LYS A 57 32.78 -19.55 -13.29
N VAL A 58 32.15 -18.87 -14.24
CA VAL A 58 31.41 -17.63 -13.95
C VAL A 58 30.03 -18.02 -13.41
N GLU A 59 29.73 -17.64 -12.18
CA GLU A 59 28.37 -17.75 -11.65
C GLU A 59 27.55 -16.50 -12.01
N SER A 60 26.23 -16.65 -12.13
CA SER A 60 25.33 -15.51 -12.34
C SER A 60 24.36 -15.39 -11.18
N MET A 61 24.24 -14.18 -10.65
CA MET A 61 23.26 -13.81 -9.63
C MET A 61 22.20 -12.93 -10.28
N GLU A 62 20.93 -13.31 -10.12
CA GLU A 62 19.79 -12.55 -10.63
C GLU A 62 19.04 -11.91 -9.45
N ASP A 63 19.15 -10.59 -9.36
CA ASP A 63 18.45 -9.79 -8.35
C ASP A 63 17.19 -9.18 -8.97
N ARG A 64 16.04 -9.43 -8.36
CA ARG A 64 14.78 -8.75 -8.69
C ARG A 64 14.60 -7.56 -7.76
N THR A 65 14.12 -6.44 -8.28
CA THR A 65 13.72 -5.25 -7.51
C THR A 65 12.27 -4.90 -7.77
N LEU A 66 11.48 -4.73 -6.72
CA LEU A 66 10.10 -4.24 -6.77
C LEU A 66 10.04 -2.78 -6.37
N TYR A 67 9.19 -1.99 -7.04
CA TYR A 67 8.89 -0.60 -6.70
C TYR A 67 7.43 -0.49 -6.25
N LEU A 68 7.22 -0.10 -5.00
CA LEU A 68 5.94 -0.20 -4.29
C LEU A 68 5.49 1.16 -3.74
N VAL A 69 4.25 1.56 -3.97
CA VAL A 69 3.70 2.86 -3.49
C VAL A 69 2.45 2.65 -2.62
N PRO A 70 2.19 3.56 -1.65
CA PRO A 70 1.06 3.40 -0.74
C PRO A 70 -0.31 3.72 -1.36
N SER A 71 -0.36 4.55 -2.41
CA SER A 71 -1.60 4.98 -3.04
C SER A 71 -1.39 5.33 -4.51
N ILE A 72 -2.49 5.27 -5.27
CA ILE A 72 -2.57 5.65 -6.69
C ILE A 72 -3.73 6.62 -6.85
N HIS A 73 -3.61 7.59 -7.76
CA HIS A 73 -4.73 8.43 -8.14
C HIS A 73 -4.84 8.64 -9.64
N LYS A 74 -6.03 9.04 -10.08
CA LYS A 74 -6.36 9.25 -11.48
C LYS A 74 -7.13 10.56 -11.65
N GLN A 75 -6.55 11.43 -12.49
CA GLN A 75 -7.24 12.62 -13.00
C GLN A 75 -7.88 12.26 -14.34
N ARG A 76 -9.05 12.83 -14.64
CA ARG A 76 -9.78 12.53 -15.87
C ARG A 76 -8.95 12.96 -17.09
N GLY A 77 -8.70 12.03 -18.00
CA GLY A 77 -7.94 12.29 -19.22
C GLY A 77 -6.42 12.13 -19.09
N ASP A 78 -5.89 12.05 -17.88
CA ASP A 78 -4.46 11.85 -17.61
C ASP A 78 -4.13 10.39 -17.30
N PRO A 79 -2.88 9.94 -17.37
CA PRO A 79 -2.46 8.64 -16.83
C PRO A 79 -2.71 8.51 -15.32
N PHE A 80 -2.53 7.30 -14.79
CA PHE A 80 -2.47 7.10 -13.34
C PHE A 80 -1.21 7.74 -12.76
N HIS A 81 -1.33 8.31 -11.57
CA HIS A 81 -0.28 9.04 -10.88
C HIS A 81 -0.03 8.44 -9.49
N TYR A 82 1.19 8.61 -9.00
CA TYR A 82 1.61 8.27 -7.64
C TYR A 82 2.73 9.22 -7.21
N ASP A 83 2.93 9.36 -5.90
CA ASP A 83 4.02 10.16 -5.37
C ASP A 83 5.35 9.39 -5.47
N ALA A 84 6.18 9.80 -6.42
CA ALA A 84 7.50 9.21 -6.66
C ALA A 84 8.45 9.29 -5.45
N THR A 85 8.22 10.23 -4.52
CA THR A 85 9.05 10.36 -3.30
C THR A 85 8.73 9.31 -2.24
N THR A 86 7.58 8.63 -2.37
CA THR A 86 7.10 7.61 -1.41
C THR A 86 7.35 6.18 -1.89
N VAL A 87 8.05 6.02 -3.03
CA VAL A 87 8.36 4.73 -3.62
C VAL A 87 9.27 3.93 -2.69
N HIS A 88 8.79 2.78 -2.25
CA HIS A 88 9.56 1.80 -1.51
C HIS A 88 10.15 0.78 -2.49
N SER A 89 11.49 0.67 -2.50
CA SER A 89 12.20 -0.33 -3.30
C SER A 89 12.59 -1.54 -2.47
N MET A 90 12.27 -2.74 -2.94
CA MET A 90 12.71 -4.00 -2.34
C MET A 90 13.52 -4.81 -3.34
N THR A 91 14.81 -5.03 -3.06
CA THR A 91 15.72 -5.80 -3.91
C THR A 91 16.08 -7.14 -3.27
N GLY A 92 16.22 -8.17 -4.11
CA GLY A 92 16.70 -9.50 -3.75
C GLY A 92 15.60 -10.55 -3.84
N LYS A 93 15.88 -11.64 -4.55
CA LYS A 93 14.91 -12.70 -4.85
C LYS A 93 14.33 -13.34 -3.59
N GLU A 94 15.18 -13.78 -2.66
CA GLU A 94 14.74 -14.40 -1.41
C GLU A 94 13.94 -13.43 -0.54
N ARG A 95 14.37 -12.16 -0.47
CA ARG A 95 13.68 -11.13 0.30
C ARG A 95 12.26 -10.93 -0.24
N ILE A 96 12.11 -10.80 -1.55
CA ILE A 96 10.80 -10.64 -2.19
C ILE A 96 9.94 -11.88 -1.94
N THR A 97 10.44 -13.07 -2.24
CA THR A 97 9.65 -14.31 -2.11
C THR A 97 9.22 -14.59 -0.67
N ASN A 98 10.05 -14.27 0.33
CA ASN A 98 9.79 -14.58 1.73
C ASN A 98 9.07 -13.47 2.51
N LYS A 99 8.95 -12.27 1.93
CA LYS A 99 8.39 -11.09 2.61
C LYS A 99 7.25 -10.39 1.85
N THR A 100 6.78 -10.96 0.75
CA THR A 100 5.69 -10.37 -0.02
C THR A 100 4.63 -11.40 -0.38
N LYS A 101 3.39 -10.93 -0.49
CA LYS A 101 2.25 -11.69 -0.96
C LYS A 101 1.48 -10.82 -1.95
N HIS A 102 1.37 -11.28 -3.19
CA HIS A 102 0.50 -10.65 -4.17
C HIS A 102 -0.95 -10.85 -3.77
N LEU A 103 -1.74 -9.79 -3.85
CA LEU A 103 -3.15 -9.81 -3.49
C LEU A 103 -4.01 -9.71 -4.75
N SER A 104 -5.07 -10.49 -4.78
CA SER A 104 -6.08 -10.50 -5.84
C SER A 104 -7.31 -9.72 -5.40
N ARG A 105 -7.94 -9.00 -6.33
CA ARG A 105 -9.19 -8.28 -6.09
C ARG A 105 -10.37 -9.23 -6.24
N LEU A 106 -11.28 -9.21 -5.27
CA LEU A 106 -12.55 -9.92 -5.30
C LEU A 106 -13.71 -8.96 -5.01
N GLU A 107 -14.93 -9.40 -5.30
CA GLU A 107 -16.13 -8.67 -4.86
C GLU A 107 -16.11 -8.48 -3.35
N PHE A 108 -16.58 -7.32 -2.88
CA PHE A 108 -16.57 -7.01 -1.46
C PHE A 108 -17.52 -7.93 -0.68
N CYS A 109 -17.03 -8.41 0.46
CA CYS A 109 -17.81 -9.14 1.45
C CYS A 109 -17.44 -8.70 2.86
N ASP A 110 -18.45 -8.63 3.72
CA ASP A 110 -18.26 -8.28 5.12
C ASP A 110 -17.44 -9.37 5.83
N GLY A 111 -16.29 -9.01 6.39
CA GLY A 111 -15.44 -9.90 7.18
C GLY A 111 -13.99 -10.02 6.71
N HIS A 112 -13.65 -9.48 5.54
CA HIS A 112 -12.26 -9.45 5.07
C HIS A 112 -11.43 -8.38 5.78
N GLU A 113 -10.22 -8.79 6.17
CA GLU A 113 -9.27 -7.90 6.83
C GLU A 113 -8.68 -6.88 5.85
N LEU A 114 -8.43 -7.29 4.60
CA LEU A 114 -7.77 -6.48 3.60
C LEU A 114 -8.74 -6.06 2.50
N VAL A 115 -8.72 -4.78 2.16
CA VAL A 115 -9.64 -4.17 1.21
C VAL A 115 -8.93 -3.15 0.33
N GLU A 116 -9.41 -2.99 -0.90
CA GLU A 116 -9.15 -1.83 -1.73
C GLU A 116 -10.39 -0.94 -1.73
N VAL A 117 -10.20 0.38 -1.60
CA VAL A 117 -11.24 1.39 -1.66
C VAL A 117 -10.90 2.39 -2.76
N SER A 118 -11.85 2.63 -3.66
CA SER A 118 -11.80 3.73 -4.62
C SER A 118 -12.78 4.83 -4.19
N TYR A 119 -12.32 6.08 -4.17
CA TYR A 119 -13.13 7.21 -3.69
C TYR A 119 -12.72 8.53 -4.31
N GLU A 120 -13.65 9.47 -4.39
CA GLU A 120 -13.37 10.84 -4.84
C GLU A 120 -12.84 11.65 -3.66
N SER A 121 -11.53 11.93 -3.65
CA SER A 121 -10.92 12.68 -2.55
C SER A 121 -11.19 14.17 -2.70
N PRO A 122 -11.83 14.83 -1.72
CA PRO A 122 -12.03 16.27 -1.77
C PRO A 122 -10.71 17.07 -1.72
N GLY A 123 -9.58 16.41 -1.41
CA GLY A 123 -8.25 17.01 -1.35
C GLY A 123 -7.51 16.88 -2.67
N VAL A 124 -7.28 18.01 -3.34
CA VAL A 124 -6.30 18.13 -4.43
C VAL A 124 -5.05 18.78 -3.86
N GLU A 125 -4.06 17.98 -3.45
CA GLU A 125 -2.85 18.50 -2.79
C GLU A 125 -1.78 19.02 -3.77
N CYS A 126 -1.90 18.73 -5.07
CA CYS A 126 -0.73 18.80 -5.94
C CYS A 126 -0.37 20.18 -6.53
N CYS A 127 -1.22 21.22 -6.51
CA CYS A 127 -0.83 22.53 -7.07
C CYS A 127 -1.58 23.72 -6.46
N PRO A 128 -0.92 24.88 -6.20
CA PRO A 128 -1.63 26.14 -6.02
C PRO A 128 -2.39 26.47 -7.32
N MET A 129 -3.66 26.84 -7.17
CA MET A 129 -4.56 27.14 -8.29
C MET A 129 -5.36 28.40 -8.00
N THR A 130 -5.76 29.07 -9.05
CA THR A 130 -6.73 30.17 -8.99
C THR A 130 -8.10 29.65 -8.58
N LYS A 131 -8.99 30.56 -8.17
CA LYS A 131 -10.36 30.21 -7.78
C LYS A 131 -11.13 29.61 -8.95
N GLU A 132 -10.92 30.13 -10.15
CA GLU A 132 -11.54 29.68 -11.38
C GLU A 132 -11.08 28.26 -11.72
N GLU A 133 -9.78 27.99 -11.64
CA GLU A 133 -9.22 26.65 -11.80
C GLU A 133 -9.76 25.68 -10.75
N ALA A 134 -9.91 26.10 -9.48
CA ALA A 134 -10.47 25.26 -8.43
C ALA A 134 -11.95 24.88 -8.67
N ILE A 135 -12.74 25.80 -9.23
CA ILE A 135 -14.16 25.56 -9.54
C ILE A 135 -14.31 24.58 -10.71
N ASP A 136 -13.48 24.71 -11.73
CA ASP A 136 -13.53 23.86 -12.92
C ASP A 136 -12.83 22.52 -12.72
N LYS A 137 -11.97 22.40 -11.70
CA LYS A 137 -11.21 21.18 -11.43
C LYS A 137 -12.14 20.05 -10.97
N GLN A 138 -12.07 18.95 -11.69
CA GLN A 138 -12.74 17.72 -11.29
C GLN A 138 -11.97 17.03 -10.17
N VAL A 139 -12.72 16.42 -9.26
CA VAL A 139 -12.18 15.68 -8.13
C VAL A 139 -11.49 14.42 -8.65
N PRO A 140 -10.21 14.16 -8.29
CA PRO A 140 -9.52 12.95 -8.72
C PRO A 140 -10.06 11.71 -7.99
N LEU A 141 -10.08 10.58 -8.70
CA LEU A 141 -10.33 9.28 -8.11
C LEU A 141 -9.06 8.80 -7.41
N GLN A 142 -9.16 8.43 -6.14
CA GLN A 142 -8.09 7.87 -5.33
C GLN A 142 -8.31 6.37 -5.14
N PHE A 143 -7.22 5.63 -5.05
CA PHE A 143 -7.20 4.20 -4.73
C PHE A 143 -6.26 3.96 -3.57
N ILE A 144 -6.79 3.31 -2.53
CA ILE A 144 -5.99 2.85 -1.38
C ILE A 144 -6.31 1.40 -1.08
N ALA A 145 -5.29 0.65 -0.67
CA ALA A 145 -5.44 -0.72 -0.20
C ALA A 145 -4.85 -0.83 1.21
N GLY A 146 -5.54 -1.54 2.10
CA GLY A 146 -5.09 -1.66 3.49
C GLY A 146 -6.02 -2.49 4.37
N TYR A 147 -5.80 -2.41 5.67
CA TYR A 147 -6.54 -3.13 6.70
C TYR A 147 -7.84 -2.40 7.02
N PHE A 148 -8.98 -3.07 6.81
CA PHE A 148 -10.31 -2.54 7.12
C PHE A 148 -10.54 -2.54 8.63
N LEU A 149 -10.70 -1.34 9.21
CA LEU A 149 -10.96 -1.18 10.65
C LEU A 149 -12.46 -1.04 10.97
N GLY A 150 -13.30 -0.97 9.94
CA GLY A 150 -14.74 -0.88 10.06
C GLY A 150 -15.36 0.37 9.45
N ARG A 151 -16.70 0.36 9.44
CA ARG A 151 -17.57 1.44 8.97
C ARG A 151 -18.48 1.88 10.10
N LYS A 152 -18.44 3.16 10.48
CA LYS A 152 -19.25 3.72 11.57
C LYS A 152 -19.53 5.20 11.33
N ASP A 153 -20.76 5.64 11.62
CA ASP A 153 -21.19 7.04 11.54
C ASP A 153 -20.94 7.69 10.16
N GLY A 154 -21.11 6.91 9.08
CA GLY A 154 -20.87 7.37 7.70
C GLY A 154 -19.40 7.54 7.34
N LEU A 155 -18.48 6.97 8.13
CA LEU A 155 -17.04 6.97 7.89
C LEU A 155 -16.52 5.54 7.75
N VAL A 156 -15.61 5.34 6.80
CA VAL A 156 -14.83 4.11 6.60
C VAL A 156 -13.39 4.36 7.05
N LYS A 157 -12.82 3.42 7.79
CA LYS A 157 -11.45 3.53 8.32
C LYS A 157 -10.57 2.41 7.76
N ILE A 158 -9.48 2.79 7.10
CA ILE A 158 -8.50 1.88 6.50
C ILE A 158 -7.11 2.20 7.05
N ALA A 159 -6.38 1.22 7.56
CA ALA A 159 -4.97 1.37 7.96
C ALA A 159 -4.04 0.86 6.86
N LEU A 160 -2.99 1.61 6.51
CA LEU A 160 -2.02 1.15 5.50
C LEU A 160 -0.93 0.24 6.08
N ALA A 161 -0.83 0.18 7.41
CA ALA A 161 0.11 -0.67 8.10
C ALA A 161 -0.47 -1.25 9.39
N LYS A 162 -0.02 -2.45 9.76
CA LYS A 162 -0.28 -3.05 11.07
C LYS A 162 1.00 -3.64 11.64
N THR A 163 1.15 -3.54 12.96
CA THR A 163 2.24 -4.17 13.73
C THR A 163 1.63 -5.18 14.67
N MET A 164 1.97 -6.45 14.50
CA MET A 164 1.59 -7.53 15.41
C MET A 164 2.71 -7.76 16.41
N ILE A 165 2.37 -7.66 17.70
CA ILE A 165 3.27 -7.93 18.81
C ILE A 165 3.12 -9.39 19.20
N ASP A 166 4.23 -10.07 19.53
CA ASP A 166 4.20 -11.48 19.93
C ASP A 166 3.31 -11.76 21.15
N GLU A 167 3.01 -10.73 21.96
CA GLU A 167 2.09 -10.80 23.11
C GLU A 167 0.59 -10.74 22.71
N GLY A 168 0.29 -10.66 21.40
CA GLY A 168 -1.06 -10.80 20.82
C GLY A 168 -1.73 -9.49 20.41
N ASP A 169 -1.18 -8.35 20.84
CA ASP A 169 -1.70 -7.03 20.49
C ASP A 169 -1.37 -6.65 19.03
N THR A 170 -2.29 -5.93 18.40
CA THR A 170 -2.10 -5.39 17.04
C THR A 170 -2.27 -3.88 17.04
N ILE A 171 -1.25 -3.17 16.56
CA ILE A 171 -1.23 -1.72 16.42
C ILE A 171 -1.47 -1.39 14.94
N TYR A 172 -2.38 -0.45 14.65
CA TYR A 172 -2.65 0.03 13.29
C TYR A 172 -2.09 1.43 13.09
N GLU A 173 -1.48 1.66 11.94
CA GLU A 173 -0.77 2.90 11.60
C GLU A 173 -1.21 3.44 10.24
N ASN A 174 -0.99 4.74 10.00
CA ASN A 174 -1.38 5.42 8.75
C ASN A 174 -2.87 5.27 8.42
N ILE A 175 -3.74 5.53 9.41
CA ILE A 175 -5.19 5.37 9.30
C ILE A 175 -5.79 6.47 8.42
N HIS A 176 -6.39 6.07 7.31
CA HIS A 176 -7.19 6.89 6.44
C HIS A 176 -8.66 6.82 6.85
N ILE A 177 -9.29 7.98 6.98
CA ILE A 177 -10.71 8.12 7.31
C ILE A 177 -11.40 8.71 6.09
N ILE A 178 -12.27 7.92 5.47
CA ILE A 178 -12.95 8.28 4.22
C ILE A 178 -14.44 8.43 4.50
N PRO A 179 -15.07 9.56 4.13
CA PRO A 179 -16.52 9.67 4.13
C PRO A 179 -17.12 8.62 3.19
N ASP A 180 -18.02 7.82 3.72
CA ASP A 180 -18.66 6.74 2.99
C ASP A 180 -19.41 7.22 1.74
N ALA A 181 -19.94 8.45 1.79
CA ALA A 181 -20.65 9.08 0.68
C ALA A 181 -19.78 9.38 -0.56
N VAL A 182 -18.45 9.40 -0.44
CA VAL A 182 -17.53 9.65 -1.57
C VAL A 182 -16.87 8.37 -2.09
N ILE A 183 -17.16 7.21 -1.49
CA ILE A 183 -16.68 5.92 -1.95
C ILE A 183 -17.43 5.54 -3.23
N ARG A 184 -16.67 5.11 -4.23
CA ARG A 184 -17.20 4.65 -5.52
C ARG A 184 -17.28 3.13 -5.56
N GLU A 185 -16.23 2.46 -5.12
CA GLU A 185 -16.15 1.01 -5.07
C GLU A 185 -15.28 0.54 -3.91
N MET A 186 -15.54 -0.68 -3.46
CA MET A 186 -14.75 -1.38 -2.46
C MET A 186 -14.60 -2.83 -2.93
N SER A 187 -13.42 -3.41 -2.73
CA SER A 187 -13.09 -4.79 -3.11
C SER A 187 -12.34 -5.48 -1.98
N CYS A 188 -12.56 -6.78 -1.81
CA CYS A 188 -11.74 -7.58 -0.90
C CYS A 188 -10.39 -7.91 -1.55
N LEU A 189 -9.36 -8.10 -0.73
CA LEU A 189 -8.02 -8.47 -1.16
C LEU A 189 -7.59 -9.79 -0.51
N GLU A 190 -7.18 -10.77 -1.34
CA GLU A 190 -6.75 -12.10 -0.90
C GLU A 190 -5.40 -12.55 -1.49
#